data_AF-A0A1T5CQX0-F1
#
_entry.id   AF-A0A1T5CQX0-F1
#
_cell.length_a   1.000
_cell.length_b   1.000
_cell.length_c   1.000
_cell.angle_alpha   90.00
_cell.angle_beta   90.00
_cell.angle_gamma   90.00
#
_symmetry.space_group_name_H-M   'P 1'
#
loop_
_entity.id
_entity.type
_entity.pdbx_description
1 polymer ?
#
loop_
_entity_poly.entity_id
_entity_poly.type
_entity_poly.pdbx_seq_one_letter_code
_entity_poly.pdbx_strand_id
1 'polypeptide(L)'
;MDAFELENAESFMDEDLSNFDIVKRQDYFELTNYQLDLKIQQRLIDMLSKEEIEVDLDFHFELSEKHEEAKIGFKINDNYFEAKNGFMELIFDNLQKQFDGKYRFKNCYGCLYGDYSVYGQGFMGPVLCFKNQKEAYLRVQNKGEYMDLDPQESTQQEIFCCDEYEIRDKSVGYRGTVI
;
A
#
# COMPACT_ATOMS: atom_id res chain seq x y z
N MET A 1 6.44 3.23 12.75
CA MET A 1 6.91 4.23 11.80
C MET A 1 7.67 3.48 10.77
N ASP A 2 7.23 3.57 9.53
CA ASP A 2 7.94 2.98 8.41
C ASP A 2 9.01 4.00 8.00
N ALA A 3 10.17 3.90 8.62
CA ALA A 3 11.31 4.73 8.30
C ALA A 3 12.18 4.05 7.24
N PHE A 4 12.88 4.84 6.43
CA PHE A 4 13.90 4.31 5.54
C PHE A 4 15.13 3.93 6.35
N GLU A 5 15.47 2.65 6.32
CA GLU A 5 16.74 2.16 6.81
C GLU A 5 17.87 2.53 5.83
N LEU A 6 18.99 2.98 6.39
CA LEU A 6 20.18 3.25 5.60
C LEU A 6 21.00 1.96 5.45
N GLU A 7 20.91 1.33 4.28
CA GLU A 7 21.73 0.16 3.95
C GLU A 7 23.21 0.55 3.78
N ASN A 8 24.12 -0.25 4.35
CA ASN A 8 25.58 -0.03 4.31
C ASN A 8 25.98 1.35 4.85
N ALA A 9 25.45 1.75 6.01
CA ALA A 9 25.68 3.05 6.61
C ALA A 9 27.18 3.44 6.73
N GLU A 10 28.06 2.46 6.90
CA GLU A 10 29.52 2.61 6.91
C GLU A 10 30.13 3.09 5.58
N SER A 11 29.37 3.04 4.48
CA SER A 11 29.80 3.47 3.15
C SER A 11 29.59 4.96 2.90
N PHE A 12 28.88 5.67 3.79
CA PHE A 12 28.62 7.10 3.69
C PHE A 12 29.64 7.91 4.48
N MET A 13 30.08 9.03 3.92
CA MET A 13 30.92 10.00 4.64
C MET A 13 30.05 10.84 5.58
N ASP A 14 30.61 11.38 6.66
CA ASP A 14 29.89 12.27 7.59
C ASP A 14 29.25 13.48 6.87
N GLU A 15 29.87 13.98 5.80
CA GLU A 15 29.32 15.05 4.95
C GLU A 15 28.08 14.61 4.17
N ASP A 16 28.01 13.34 3.71
CA ASP A 16 26.85 12.79 3.00
C ASP A 16 25.63 12.72 3.94
N LEU A 17 25.87 12.38 5.21
CA LEU A 17 24.84 12.24 6.23
C LEU A 17 24.41 13.57 6.86
N SER A 18 25.22 14.62 6.72
CA SER A 18 24.97 15.93 7.36
C SER A 18 23.68 16.64 6.91
N ASN A 19 23.12 16.23 5.76
CA ASN A 19 21.88 16.77 5.23
C ASN A 19 20.62 16.01 5.73
N PHE A 20 20.80 14.98 6.53
CA PHE A 20 19.72 14.10 6.97
C PHE A 20 19.64 14.02 8.50
N ASP A 21 18.42 14.02 9.03
CA ASP A 21 18.20 13.68 10.43
C ASP A 21 18.17 12.17 10.57
N ILE A 22 19.20 11.59 11.18
CA ILE A 22 19.36 10.14 11.30
C ILE A 22 19.32 9.72 12.76
N VAL A 23 18.55 8.68 13.06
CA VAL A 23 18.53 8.04 14.38
C VAL A 23 19.18 6.67 14.31
N LYS A 24 20.16 6.43 15.19
CA LYS A 24 20.74 5.09 15.38
C LYS A 24 19.80 4.24 16.25
N ARG A 25 19.29 3.15 15.70
CA ARG A 25 18.63 2.06 16.43
C ARG A 25 19.66 1.01 16.85
N GLN A 26 19.21 -0.09 17.48
CA GLN A 26 20.12 -1.12 17.99
C GLN A 26 21.08 -1.62 16.91
N ASP A 27 20.55 -1.98 15.74
CA ASP A 27 21.32 -2.66 14.68
C ASP A 27 21.35 -1.90 13.34
N TYR A 28 20.69 -0.74 13.25
CA TYR A 28 20.54 -0.01 11.98
C TYR A 28 20.36 1.51 12.19
N PHE A 29 20.46 2.27 11.10
CA PHE A 29 20.23 3.71 11.07
C PHE A 29 18.94 4.01 10.30
N GLU A 30 18.12 4.90 10.83
CA GLU A 30 16.86 5.32 10.23
C GLU A 30 16.91 6.79 9.83
N LEU A 31 16.44 7.10 8.63
CA LEU A 31 16.11 8.47 8.24
C LEU A 31 14.84 8.94 8.98
N THR A 32 14.89 10.17 9.48
CA THR A 32 13.79 10.85 10.16
C THR A 32 13.64 12.26 9.60
N ASN A 33 12.53 12.94 9.92
CA ASN A 33 12.29 14.34 9.54
C ASN A 33 12.53 14.64 8.05
N TYR A 34 11.96 13.82 7.18
CA TYR A 34 12.14 13.93 5.74
C TYR A 34 10.80 14.11 5.02
N GLN A 35 10.91 14.67 3.82
CA GLN A 35 9.84 14.71 2.84
C GLN A 35 10.28 13.97 1.59
N LEU A 36 9.34 13.28 0.97
CA LEU A 36 9.59 12.46 -0.20
C LEU A 36 8.52 12.73 -1.26
N ASP A 37 8.96 13.15 -2.44
CA ASP A 37 8.13 13.32 -3.62
C ASP A 37 8.50 12.26 -4.66
N LEU A 38 7.53 11.44 -5.05
CA LEU A 38 7.70 10.37 -6.04
C LEU A 38 6.58 10.39 -7.07
N LYS A 39 6.92 9.91 -8.27
CA LYS A 39 5.96 9.49 -9.29
C LYS A 39 5.87 7.96 -9.24
N ILE A 40 4.71 7.43 -8.87
CA ILE A 40 4.50 5.98 -8.80
C ILE A 40 3.54 5.58 -9.91
N GLN A 41 4.04 4.86 -10.92
CA GLN A 41 3.19 4.30 -11.95
C GLN A 41 2.26 3.23 -11.34
N GLN A 42 0.97 3.33 -11.62
CA GLN A 42 -0.05 2.38 -11.18
C GLN A 42 -1.01 2.03 -12.32
N ARG A 43 -1.72 0.93 -12.13
CA ARG A 43 -2.74 0.43 -13.06
C ARG A 43 -4.11 0.48 -12.41
N LEU A 44 -5.09 1.00 -13.13
CA LEU A 44 -6.50 0.98 -12.79
C LEU A 44 -7.27 0.15 -13.81
N ILE A 45 -8.41 -0.40 -13.41
CA ILE A 45 -9.37 -1.05 -14.30
C ILE A 45 -10.58 -0.14 -14.40
N ASP A 46 -10.96 0.26 -15.61
CA ASP A 46 -12.23 0.93 -15.88
C ASP A 46 -13.37 -0.10 -15.83
N MET A 47 -14.31 0.10 -14.93
CA MET A 47 -15.34 -0.90 -14.65
C MET A 47 -16.41 -1.00 -15.72
N LEU A 48 -16.52 -0.02 -16.62
CA LEU A 48 -17.45 -0.04 -17.75
C LEU A 48 -16.84 -0.77 -18.94
N SER A 49 -15.64 -0.37 -19.36
CA SER A 49 -14.95 -0.90 -20.54
C SER A 49 -14.18 -2.19 -20.27
N LYS A 50 -13.79 -2.42 -19.01
CA LYS A 50 -12.87 -3.48 -18.55
C LYS A 50 -11.43 -3.31 -19.02
N GLU A 51 -11.10 -2.16 -19.60
CA GLU A 51 -9.75 -1.83 -20.02
C GLU A 51 -8.89 -1.36 -18.85
N GLU A 52 -7.59 -1.59 -18.98
CA GLU A 52 -6.58 -1.08 -18.05
C GLU A 52 -6.17 0.35 -18.41
N ILE A 53 -6.02 1.19 -17.40
CA ILE A 53 -5.54 2.56 -17.52
C ILE A 53 -4.28 2.68 -16.68
N GLU A 54 -3.20 3.16 -17.28
CA GLU A 54 -2.00 3.54 -16.56
C GLU A 54 -2.15 4.98 -16.04
N VAL A 55 -1.77 5.18 -14.79
CA VAL A 55 -1.74 6.50 -14.13
C VAL A 55 -0.43 6.69 -13.41
N ASP A 56 0.08 7.92 -13.43
CA ASP A 56 1.19 8.32 -12.57
C ASP A 56 0.61 8.95 -11.31
N LEU A 57 0.81 8.29 -10.17
CA LEU A 57 0.48 8.86 -8.87
C LEU A 57 1.53 9.90 -8.48
N ASP A 58 1.11 11.14 -8.26
CA ASP A 58 1.90 12.14 -7.57
C ASP A 58 1.83 11.82 -6.07
N PHE A 59 2.88 11.19 -5.56
CA PHE A 59 2.99 10.75 -4.16
C PHE A 59 3.88 11.73 -3.39
N HIS A 60 3.33 12.32 -2.34
CA HIS A 60 4.05 13.17 -1.40
C HIS A 60 3.93 12.56 -0.01
N PHE A 61 5.04 12.35 0.67
CA PHE A 61 5.07 11.81 2.03
C PHE A 61 5.91 12.68 2.94
N GLU A 62 5.41 12.89 4.16
CA GLU A 62 6.08 13.62 5.21
C GLU A 62 6.21 12.75 6.46
N LEU A 63 7.44 12.59 6.95
CA LEU A 63 7.74 11.99 8.25
C LEU A 63 8.44 13.01 9.14
N SER A 64 7.94 13.16 10.37
CA SER A 64 8.58 13.91 11.46
C SER A 64 8.28 13.24 12.81
N GLU A 65 8.89 13.72 13.90
CA GLU A 65 8.64 13.20 15.25
C GLU A 65 7.15 13.11 15.67
N LYS A 66 6.28 13.93 15.07
CA LYS A 66 4.85 14.04 15.44
C LYS A 66 3.90 13.80 14.28
N HIS A 67 4.41 13.51 13.09
CA HIS A 67 3.62 13.48 11.87
C HIS A 67 4.13 12.41 10.91
N GLU A 68 3.24 11.55 10.43
CA GLU A 68 3.47 10.55 9.38
C GLU A 68 2.20 10.59 8.51
N GLU A 69 2.28 11.21 7.34
CA GLU A 69 1.16 11.35 6.40
C GLU A 69 1.68 11.31 4.97
N ALA A 70 0.94 10.62 4.08
CA ALA A 70 1.08 10.81 2.66
C ALA A 70 -0.14 11.50 2.06
N LYS A 71 0.11 12.13 0.93
CA LYS A 71 -0.87 12.67 0.00
C LYS A 71 -0.62 12.05 -1.37
N ILE A 72 -1.67 11.51 -1.98
CA ILE A 72 -1.64 10.98 -3.35
C ILE A 72 -2.62 11.78 -4.19
N GLY A 73 -2.16 12.25 -5.35
CA GLY A 73 -2.97 12.90 -6.37
C GLY A 73 -2.68 12.37 -7.76
N PHE A 74 -3.67 12.35 -8.66
CA PHE A 74 -3.48 12.05 -10.08
C PHE A 74 -4.70 12.46 -10.90
N LYS A 75 -4.55 12.49 -12.24
CA LYS A 75 -5.63 12.83 -13.16
C LYS A 75 -6.00 11.65 -14.07
N ILE A 76 -7.29 11.54 -14.35
CA ILE A 76 -7.82 10.72 -15.45
C ILE A 76 -8.73 11.62 -16.28
N ASN A 77 -8.31 11.93 -17.51
CA ASN A 77 -8.94 12.96 -18.35
C ASN A 77 -9.03 14.29 -17.59
N ASP A 78 -10.22 14.89 -17.49
CA ASP A 78 -10.46 16.16 -16.80
C ASP A 78 -10.71 16.01 -15.28
N ASN A 79 -10.76 14.78 -14.76
CA ASN A 79 -11.02 14.54 -13.33
C ASN A 79 -9.71 14.42 -12.57
N TYR A 80 -9.62 15.11 -11.43
CA TYR A 80 -8.52 15.01 -10.48
C TYR A 80 -8.99 14.27 -9.23
N PHE A 81 -8.21 13.27 -8.81
CA PHE A 81 -8.46 12.46 -7.62
C PHE A 81 -7.35 12.74 -6.62
N GLU A 82 -7.71 12.88 -5.34
CA GLU A 82 -6.74 13.19 -4.30
C GLU A 82 -7.18 12.64 -2.95
N ALA A 83 -6.27 12.04 -2.20
CA ALA A 83 -6.50 11.65 -0.82
C ALA A 83 -5.23 11.79 0.01
N LYS A 84 -5.40 11.91 1.34
CA LYS A 84 -4.30 11.95 2.30
C LYS A 84 -4.63 11.20 3.57
N ASN A 85 -3.64 10.53 4.15
CA ASN A 85 -3.74 9.80 5.41
C ASN A 85 -2.37 9.34 5.92
N GLY A 86 -2.30 8.93 7.19
CA GLY A 86 -1.15 8.22 7.77
C GLY A 86 -1.13 6.71 7.48
N PHE A 87 -2.09 6.19 6.73
CA PHE A 87 -2.14 4.79 6.28
C PHE A 87 -2.45 4.71 4.78
N MET A 88 -1.63 3.99 4.02
CA MET A 88 -1.79 3.80 2.59
C MET A 88 -3.14 3.16 2.23
N GLU A 89 -3.59 2.19 3.03
CA GLU A 89 -4.92 1.57 2.92
C GLU A 89 -6.04 2.61 2.89
N LEU A 90 -6.01 3.56 3.84
CA LEU A 90 -7.05 4.58 3.98
C LEU A 90 -6.98 5.63 2.87
N ILE A 91 -5.79 5.90 2.33
CA ILE A 91 -5.64 6.73 1.11
C ILE A 91 -6.35 6.06 -0.06
N PHE A 92 -6.10 4.77 -0.27
CA PHE A 92 -6.74 4.02 -1.35
C PHE A 92 -8.24 3.84 -1.15
N ASP A 93 -8.72 3.65 0.08
CA ASP A 93 -10.16 3.65 0.39
C ASP A 93 -10.83 4.98 0.01
N ASN A 94 -10.17 6.10 0.33
CA ASN A 94 -10.69 7.43 0.03
C ASN A 94 -10.65 7.76 -1.47
N LEU A 95 -9.67 7.23 -2.20
CA LEU A 95 -9.63 7.31 -3.67
C LEU A 95 -10.72 6.43 -4.30
N GLN A 96 -10.91 5.20 -3.82
CA GLN A 96 -11.98 4.30 -4.28
C GLN A 96 -13.37 4.92 -4.14
N LYS A 97 -13.64 5.61 -3.01
CA LYS A 97 -14.90 6.36 -2.82
C LYS A 97 -15.07 7.48 -3.85
N GLN A 98 -14.00 8.17 -4.24
CA GLN A 98 -14.05 9.21 -5.27
C GLN A 98 -14.26 8.64 -6.68
N PHE A 99 -13.85 7.39 -6.92
CA PHE A 99 -14.11 6.74 -8.20
C PHE A 99 -15.59 6.46 -8.43
N ASP A 100 -16.42 6.41 -7.39
CA ASP A 100 -17.87 6.16 -7.48
C ASP A 100 -18.19 4.91 -8.33
N GLY A 101 -17.46 3.81 -8.06
CA GLY A 101 -17.59 2.55 -8.79
C GLY A 101 -16.96 2.53 -10.19
N LYS A 102 -16.47 3.66 -10.71
CA LYS A 102 -15.95 3.76 -12.09
C LYS A 102 -14.62 3.04 -12.30
N TYR A 103 -13.74 3.06 -11.30
CA TYR A 103 -12.40 2.48 -11.39
C TYR A 103 -12.11 1.53 -10.23
N ARG A 104 -11.16 0.61 -10.43
CA ARG A 104 -10.58 -0.24 -9.38
C ARG A 104 -9.06 -0.27 -9.50
N PHE A 105 -8.34 -0.23 -8.39
CA PHE A 105 -6.89 -0.41 -8.39
C PHE A 105 -6.50 -1.84 -8.80
N LYS A 106 -5.59 -1.99 -9.77
CA LYS A 106 -5.00 -3.28 -10.18
C LYS A 106 -3.66 -3.50 -9.48
N ASN A 107 -3.70 -3.56 -8.16
CA ASN A 107 -2.55 -3.80 -7.30
C ASN A 107 -2.92 -4.70 -6.11
N CYS A 108 -1.95 -5.02 -5.24
CA CYS A 108 -2.15 -5.87 -4.07
C CYS A 108 -3.20 -5.32 -3.10
N TYR A 109 -3.32 -4.01 -2.95
CA TYR A 109 -4.47 -3.43 -2.25
C TYR A 109 -5.78 -3.85 -2.94
N GLY A 110 -5.96 -3.64 -4.24
CA GLY A 110 -7.22 -3.98 -4.93
C GLY A 110 -7.50 -5.48 -5.13
N CYS A 111 -6.58 -6.37 -4.73
CA CYS A 111 -6.65 -7.80 -5.03
C CYS A 111 -7.58 -8.57 -4.07
N LEU A 112 -8.35 -9.51 -4.63
CA LEU A 112 -9.29 -10.36 -3.90
C LEU A 112 -8.58 -11.22 -2.86
N TYR A 113 -7.38 -11.73 -3.16
CA TYR A 113 -6.62 -12.66 -2.32
C TYR A 113 -5.49 -12.00 -1.52
N GLY A 114 -5.38 -10.68 -1.56
CA GLY A 114 -4.37 -9.93 -0.81
C GLY A 114 -4.98 -9.34 0.45
N ASP A 115 -4.58 -9.77 1.64
CA ASP A 115 -5.11 -9.24 2.90
C ASP A 115 -4.00 -8.87 3.89
N TYR A 116 -4.31 -8.04 4.87
CA TYR A 116 -3.34 -7.55 5.83
C TYR A 116 -3.14 -8.51 7.00
N SER A 117 -2.00 -8.37 7.67
CA SER A 117 -1.75 -9.07 8.92
C SER A 117 -2.77 -8.67 10.00
N VAL A 118 -3.23 -9.63 10.79
CA VAL A 118 -4.12 -9.39 11.94
C VAL A 118 -3.46 -8.66 13.10
N TYR A 119 -2.15 -8.43 13.00
CA TYR A 119 -1.32 -7.72 13.99
C TYR A 119 -1.17 -6.23 13.69
N GLY A 120 -1.79 -5.73 12.62
CA GLY A 120 -1.69 -4.34 12.18
C GLY A 120 -0.47 -4.08 11.30
N GLN A 121 -0.30 -2.82 10.93
CA GLN A 121 0.73 -2.35 10.00
C GLN A 121 1.11 -0.89 10.24
N GLY A 122 2.23 -0.47 9.65
CA GLY A 122 2.65 0.93 9.58
C GLY A 122 1.91 1.72 8.48
N PHE A 123 2.56 2.75 7.97
CA PHE A 123 2.08 3.57 6.86
C PHE A 123 1.85 2.74 5.59
N MET A 124 2.85 1.98 5.16
CA MET A 124 2.78 1.04 4.03
C MET A 124 2.87 -0.39 4.54
N GLY A 125 1.74 -1.08 4.47
CA GLY A 125 1.53 -2.37 5.07
C GLY A 125 1.82 -3.54 4.14
N PRO A 126 2.53 -4.57 4.63
CA PRO A 126 2.66 -5.81 3.89
C PRO A 126 1.28 -6.46 3.65
N VAL A 127 0.96 -6.70 2.39
CA VAL A 127 -0.19 -7.48 1.94
C VAL A 127 0.24 -8.95 1.78
N LEU A 128 -0.42 -9.83 2.51
CA LEU A 128 -0.23 -11.28 2.45
C LEU A 128 -1.02 -11.86 1.27
N CYS A 129 -0.34 -12.64 0.42
CA CYS A 129 -0.93 -13.21 -0.79
C CYS A 129 -1.41 -14.65 -0.57
N PHE A 130 -2.72 -14.87 -0.55
CA PHE A 130 -3.35 -16.18 -0.34
C PHE A 130 -3.76 -16.88 -1.63
N LYS A 131 -3.16 -16.54 -2.78
CA LYS A 131 -3.52 -17.16 -4.07
C LYS A 131 -3.19 -18.66 -4.13
N ASN A 132 -2.29 -19.16 -3.28
CA ASN A 132 -2.01 -20.59 -3.11
C ASN A 132 -3.16 -21.36 -2.44
N GLN A 133 -4.11 -20.68 -1.80
CA GLN A 133 -5.20 -21.29 -1.03
C GLN A 133 -6.54 -20.54 -1.18
N LYS A 134 -6.84 -20.09 -2.41
CA LYS A 134 -8.01 -19.24 -2.75
C LYS A 134 -9.31 -19.70 -2.08
N GLU A 135 -9.65 -20.98 -2.16
CA GLU A 135 -10.90 -21.51 -1.61
C GLU A 135 -10.97 -21.44 -0.07
N ALA A 136 -9.85 -21.69 0.62
CA ALA A 136 -9.79 -21.58 2.07
C ALA A 136 -9.94 -20.11 2.49
N TYR A 137 -9.17 -19.22 1.87
CA TYR A 137 -9.23 -17.78 2.12
C TYR A 137 -10.63 -17.19 1.87
N LEU A 138 -11.30 -17.55 0.77
CA LEU A 138 -12.64 -17.05 0.45
C LEU A 138 -13.73 -17.51 1.43
N ARG A 139 -13.47 -18.54 2.24
CA ARG A 139 -14.40 -19.01 3.28
C ARG A 139 -14.24 -18.29 4.60
N VAL A 140 -13.15 -17.55 4.82
CA VAL A 140 -12.88 -16.83 6.07
C VAL A 140 -13.98 -15.81 6.36
N GLN A 141 -14.56 -15.89 7.56
CA GLN A 141 -15.59 -14.98 8.07
C GLN A 141 -15.14 -14.21 9.32
N ASN A 142 -14.05 -14.61 9.97
CA ASN A 142 -13.57 -13.99 11.20
C ASN A 142 -12.05 -14.13 11.38
N LYS A 143 -11.51 -13.39 12.36
CA LYS A 143 -10.08 -13.37 12.67
C LYS A 143 -9.52 -14.74 13.10
N GLY A 144 -10.33 -15.59 13.74
CA GLY A 144 -9.91 -16.94 14.12
C GLY A 144 -9.61 -17.78 12.88
N GLU A 145 -10.59 -17.89 11.98
CA GLU A 145 -10.45 -18.62 10.71
C GLU A 145 -9.32 -18.09 9.84
N TYR A 146 -9.08 -16.77 9.85
CA TYR A 146 -7.95 -16.17 9.14
C TYR A 146 -6.60 -16.64 9.68
N MET A 147 -6.45 -16.75 11.00
CA MET A 147 -5.21 -17.22 11.63
C MET A 147 -4.99 -18.73 11.47
N ASP A 148 -6.03 -19.49 11.10
CA ASP A 148 -5.97 -20.93 10.84
C ASP A 148 -5.61 -21.25 9.38
N LEU A 149 -5.47 -20.25 8.51
CA LEU A 149 -5.02 -20.44 7.13
C LEU A 149 -3.60 -21.01 7.09
N ASP A 150 -3.29 -21.75 6.02
CA ASP A 150 -1.92 -22.13 5.74
C ASP A 150 -1.05 -20.87 5.52
N PRO A 151 0.29 -20.98 5.54
CA PRO A 151 1.14 -19.85 5.20
C PRO A 151 0.79 -19.26 3.82
N GLN A 152 0.75 -17.93 3.76
CA GLN A 152 0.60 -17.18 2.52
C GLN A 152 1.74 -17.52 1.56
N GLU A 153 1.50 -17.41 0.25
CA GLU A 153 2.52 -17.68 -0.75
C GLU A 153 3.66 -16.67 -0.73
N SER A 154 3.30 -15.39 -0.56
CA SER A 154 4.25 -14.29 -0.53
C SER A 154 3.68 -13.09 0.24
N THR A 155 4.56 -12.14 0.50
CA THR A 155 4.22 -10.85 1.11
C THR A 155 4.64 -9.75 0.14
N GLN A 156 3.75 -8.81 -0.15
CA GLN A 156 3.95 -7.74 -1.15
C GLN A 156 3.55 -6.38 -0.56
N GLN A 157 4.07 -5.29 -1.12
CA GLN A 157 3.59 -3.94 -0.81
C GLN A 157 2.23 -3.68 -1.48
N GLU A 158 1.41 -2.77 -0.94
CA GLU A 158 0.06 -2.49 -1.48
C GLU A 158 0.06 -2.13 -2.97
N ILE A 159 1.08 -1.41 -3.40
CA ILE A 159 1.24 -0.87 -4.76
C ILE A 159 1.72 -1.90 -5.78
N PHE A 160 2.07 -3.12 -5.34
CA PHE A 160 2.58 -4.17 -6.22
C PHE A 160 1.49 -4.63 -7.18
N CYS A 161 1.81 -4.71 -8.47
CA CYS A 161 0.87 -5.08 -9.51
C CYS A 161 1.28 -6.43 -10.13
N CYS A 162 0.49 -7.49 -9.92
CA CYS A 162 0.77 -8.82 -10.45
C CYS A 162 -0.18 -9.23 -11.59
N ASP A 163 0.21 -10.25 -12.36
CA ASP A 163 -0.58 -10.75 -13.50
C ASP A 163 -1.71 -11.71 -13.06
N GLU A 164 -1.62 -12.27 -11.86
CA GLU A 164 -2.65 -13.15 -11.26
C GLU A 164 -3.65 -12.37 -10.40
N TYR A 165 -3.74 -11.07 -10.61
CA TYR A 165 -4.66 -10.18 -9.91
C TYR A 165 -6.12 -10.58 -10.20
N GLU A 166 -6.94 -10.60 -9.14
CA GLU A 166 -8.39 -10.70 -9.25
C GLU A 166 -9.03 -9.54 -8.49
N ILE A 167 -10.04 -8.90 -9.08
CA ILE A 167 -10.69 -7.72 -8.48
C ILE A 167 -11.33 -8.10 -7.15
N ARG A 168 -11.05 -7.33 -6.10
CA ARG A 168 -11.80 -7.40 -4.84
C ARG A 168 -13.15 -6.69 -4.98
N ASP A 169 -14.17 -7.43 -5.40
CA ASP A 169 -15.57 -6.97 -5.52
C ASP A 169 -16.52 -7.68 -4.54
N LYS A 170 -15.98 -8.51 -3.65
CA LYS A 170 -16.72 -9.29 -2.64
C LYS A 170 -16.17 -8.98 -1.26
N SER A 171 -17.08 -8.79 -0.30
CA SER A 171 -16.72 -8.70 1.12
C SER A 171 -16.27 -10.07 1.65
N VAL A 172 -14.99 -10.36 1.49
CA VAL A 172 -14.31 -11.59 1.94
C VAL A 172 -13.02 -11.25 2.70
N GLY A 173 -12.50 -12.22 3.45
CA GLY A 173 -11.28 -12.04 4.23
C GLY A 173 -11.51 -11.19 5.49
N TYR A 174 -10.42 -10.72 6.08
CA TYR A 174 -10.42 -9.96 7.33
C TYR A 174 -10.76 -8.49 7.13
N ARG A 175 -10.20 -7.84 6.09
CA ARG A 175 -10.40 -6.39 5.86
C ARG A 175 -11.71 -6.01 5.13
N GLY A 176 -12.46 -6.98 4.61
CA GLY A 176 -13.71 -6.72 3.89
C GLY A 176 -13.52 -6.04 2.52
N THR A 177 -14.46 -5.19 2.08
CA THR A 177 -14.39 -4.45 0.80
C THR A 177 -14.88 -3.03 0.94
N VAL A 178 -14.19 -2.11 0.27
CA VAL A 178 -14.66 -0.75 0.03
C VAL A 178 -15.17 -0.69 -1.40
N ILE A 179 -16.49 -0.53 -1.56
CA ILE A 179 -17.20 -0.48 -2.85
C ILE A 179 -17.44 0.96 -3.25
#